data_AF-A0A7G8BFG7-F1
#
_entry.id   AF-A0A7G8BFG7-F1
#
_cell.length_a   1.000
_cell.length_b   1.000
_cell.length_c   1.000
_cell.angle_alpha   90.00
_cell.angle_beta   90.00
_cell.angle_gamma   90.00
#
_symmetry.space_group_name_H-M   'P 1'
#
loop_
_entity.id
_entity.type
_entity.pdbx_description
1 polymer ?
#
loop_
_entity_poly.entity_id
_entity_poly.type
_entity_poly.pdbx_seq_one_letter_code
_entity_poly.pdbx_strand_id
1 'polypeptide(L)'
;MSSTTMVHVRVDEKVKEQASETLAKMGMSVSDAVRMMLVRVAAEKALPFEVRVPNATTVKTMRAADKKKGKRFSSSKALFKDLGI
;
A
#
# COMPACT_ATOMS: atom_id res chain seq x y z
N MET A 1 -5.38 29.74 5.07
CA MET A 1 -6.40 28.99 5.82
C MET A 1 -6.16 27.51 5.55
N SER A 2 -5.81 26.72 6.55
CA SER A 2 -5.77 25.26 6.40
C SER A 2 -7.20 24.75 6.34
N SER A 3 -7.65 24.28 5.18
CA SER A 3 -8.93 23.56 5.08
C SER A 3 -8.76 22.20 5.74
N THR A 4 -9.49 21.97 6.83
CA THR A 4 -9.61 20.63 7.40
C THR A 4 -10.71 19.87 6.67
N THR A 5 -10.53 18.56 6.51
CA THR A 5 -11.53 17.68 5.89
C THR A 5 -11.61 16.40 6.70
N MET A 6 -12.83 15.88 6.85
CA MET A 6 -13.11 14.69 7.64
C MET A 6 -12.92 13.43 6.80
N VAL A 7 -12.41 12.38 7.43
CA VAL A 7 -12.23 11.05 6.83
C VAL A 7 -13.25 10.11 7.47
N HIS A 8 -14.22 9.62 6.69
CA HIS A 8 -15.21 8.63 7.13
C HIS A 8 -14.82 7.25 6.60
N VAL A 9 -14.47 6.34 7.52
CA VAL A 9 -14.10 4.94 7.19
C VAL A 9 -15.00 4.01 7.97
N ARG A 10 -15.63 3.06 7.26
CA ARG A 10 -16.36 1.96 7.90
C ARG A 10 -15.36 0.94 8.40
N VAL A 11 -15.52 0.52 9.65
CA VAL A 11 -14.69 -0.50 10.29
C VAL A 11 -15.60 -1.37 11.15
N ASP A 12 -15.24 -2.63 11.29
CA ASP A 12 -15.89 -3.54 12.24
C ASP A 12 -15.79 -2.99 13.67
N GLU A 13 -16.84 -3.14 14.45
CA GLU A 13 -16.92 -2.57 15.80
C GLU A 13 -15.86 -3.14 16.74
N LYS A 14 -15.63 -4.47 16.68
CA LYS A 14 -14.62 -5.13 17.52
C LYS A 14 -13.22 -4.68 17.15
N VAL A 15 -12.96 -4.51 15.86
CA VAL A 15 -11.67 -3.98 15.37
C VAL A 15 -11.45 -2.56 15.87
N LYS A 16 -12.48 -1.71 15.84
CA LYS A 16 -12.40 -0.32 16.33
C LYS A 16 -12.10 -0.29 17.83
N GLU A 17 -12.79 -1.10 18.62
CA GLU A 17 -12.61 -1.16 20.08
C GLU A 17 -11.19 -1.61 20.44
N GLN A 18 -10.74 -2.73 19.87
CA GLN A 18 -9.39 -3.26 20.10
C GLN A 18 -8.29 -2.27 19.69
N ALA A 19 -8.45 -1.60 18.54
CA ALA A 19 -7.50 -0.59 18.08
C ALA A 19 -7.48 0.62 19.01
N SER A 20 -8.65 1.07 19.48
CA SER A 20 -8.77 2.20 20.40
C SER A 20 -8.08 1.92 21.74
N GLU A 21 -8.30 0.75 22.33
CA GLU A 21 -7.62 0.35 23.58
C GLU A 21 -6.11 0.24 23.41
N THR A 22 -5.66 -0.35 22.31
CA THR A 22 -4.23 -0.55 22.03
C THR A 22 -3.52 0.78 21.85
N LEU A 23 -4.10 1.69 21.06
CA LEU A 23 -3.55 3.03 20.84
C LEU A 23 -3.62 3.89 22.11
N ALA A 24 -4.66 3.77 22.92
CA ALA A 24 -4.77 4.48 24.19
C ALA A 24 -3.63 4.08 25.15
N LYS A 25 -3.25 2.80 25.20
CA LYS A 25 -2.07 2.33 25.96
C LYS A 25 -0.75 2.95 25.45
N MET A 26 -0.72 3.40 24.20
CA MET A 26 0.40 4.14 23.60
C MET A 26 0.26 5.66 23.75
N GLY A 27 -0.78 6.16 24.42
CA GLY A 27 -1.05 7.59 24.58
C GLY A 27 -1.61 8.27 23.33
N MET A 28 -2.25 7.52 22.42
CA MET A 28 -2.74 8.02 21.14
C MET A 28 -4.22 7.73 20.93
N SER A 29 -4.93 8.61 20.21
CA SER A 29 -6.25 8.30 19.69
C SER A 29 -6.19 7.61 18.32
N VAL A 30 -7.28 6.97 17.90
CA VAL A 30 -7.43 6.44 16.52
C VAL A 30 -7.22 7.56 15.49
N SER A 31 -7.73 8.75 15.76
CA SER A 31 -7.59 9.91 14.87
C SER A 31 -6.13 10.34 14.72
N ASP A 32 -5.31 10.25 15.78
CA ASP A 32 -3.89 10.57 15.71
C ASP A 32 -3.14 9.56 14.85
N ALA A 33 -3.41 8.27 15.05
CA ALA A 33 -2.81 7.20 14.25
C ALA A 33 -3.18 7.33 12.76
N VAL A 34 -4.44 7.63 12.44
CA VAL A 34 -4.90 7.85 11.06
C VAL A 34 -4.22 9.08 10.44
N ARG A 35 -4.10 10.18 11.17
CA ARG A 35 -3.37 11.37 10.70
C ARG A 35 -1.91 11.05 10.40
N MET A 36 -1.22 10.36 11.31
CA MET A 36 0.17 9.96 11.11
C MET A 36 0.35 9.05 9.90
N MET A 37 -0.54 8.07 9.72
CA MET A 37 -0.54 7.20 8.54
C MET A 37 -0.64 8.02 7.24
N LEU A 38 -1.59 8.95 7.16
CA LEU A 38 -1.79 9.76 5.96
C LEU A 38 -0.59 10.67 5.67
N VAL A 39 -0.01 11.27 6.71
CA VAL A 39 1.21 12.09 6.58
C VAL A 39 2.38 11.25 6.07
N ARG A 40 2.58 10.04 6.61
CA ARG A 40 3.67 9.16 6.19
C ARG A 40 3.51 8.70 4.75
N VAL A 41 2.29 8.30 4.35
CA VAL A 41 1.99 7.91 2.96
C VAL A 41 2.26 9.06 1.99
N ALA A 42 1.83 10.28 2.35
CA ALA A 42 2.05 11.45 1.51
C ALA A 42 3.54 11.78 1.34
N ALA A 43 4.32 11.68 2.42
CA ALA A 43 5.75 11.98 2.44
C ALA A 43 6.59 10.92 1.71
N GLU A 44 6.31 9.63 1.97
CA GLU A 44 7.21 8.55 1.56
C GLU A 44 6.78 7.82 0.30
N LYS A 45 5.56 8.08 -0.18
CA LYS A 45 4.96 7.36 -1.32
C LYS A 45 4.94 5.84 -1.12
N ALA A 46 4.88 5.41 0.14
CA ALA A 46 4.84 4.02 0.56
C ALA A 46 3.86 3.83 1.72
N LEU A 47 3.39 2.61 1.92
CA LEU A 47 2.60 2.27 3.09
C LEU A 47 3.53 2.14 4.32
N PRO A 48 3.08 2.57 5.52
CA PRO A 48 3.89 2.54 6.74
C PRO A 48 3.99 1.14 7.36
N PHE A 49 3.60 0.10 6.63
CA PHE A 49 3.70 -1.30 7.01
C PHE A 49 4.02 -2.14 5.77
N GLU A 50 4.65 -3.29 5.99
CA GLU A 50 4.98 -4.21 4.90
C GLU A 50 3.71 -4.80 4.28
N VAL A 51 3.57 -4.63 2.96
CA VAL A 51 2.53 -5.32 2.19
C VAL A 51 3.04 -6.71 1.84
N ARG A 52 2.64 -7.70 2.64
CA ARG A 52 3.19 -9.06 2.55
C ARG A 52 2.56 -9.94 1.48
N VAL A 53 1.29 -9.70 1.13
CA VAL A 53 0.55 -10.55 0.18
C VAL A 53 0.37 -9.81 -1.14
N PRO A 54 1.01 -10.25 -2.23
CA PRO A 54 0.76 -9.71 -3.55
C PRO A 54 -0.71 -9.90 -3.93
N ASN A 55 -1.31 -8.89 -4.57
CA ASN A 55 -2.69 -9.01 -5.03
C ASN A 55 -2.82 -10.09 -6.12
N ALA A 56 -4.07 -10.48 -6.43
CA ALA A 56 -4.35 -11.54 -7.39
C ALA A 56 -3.71 -11.30 -8.77
N THR A 57 -3.66 -10.05 -9.23
CA THR A 57 -3.03 -9.67 -10.49
C THR A 57 -1.53 -9.91 -10.45
N THR A 58 -0.84 -9.45 -9.41
CA THR A 58 0.60 -9.67 -9.23
C THR A 58 0.92 -11.16 -9.15
N VAL A 59 0.16 -11.94 -8.37
CA VAL A 59 0.33 -13.40 -8.29
C VAL A 59 0.18 -14.07 -9.66
N LYS A 60 -0.84 -13.68 -10.44
CA LYS A 60 -1.06 -14.25 -11.78
C LYS A 60 0.12 -13.94 -12.71
N THR A 61 0.62 -12.71 -12.70
CA THR A 61 1.75 -12.28 -13.54
C THR A 61 3.04 -12.99 -13.13
N MET A 62 3.34 -13.11 -11.84
CA MET A 62 4.50 -13.87 -11.34
C MET A 62 4.46 -15.33 -11.81
N ARG A 63 3.32 -16.01 -11.65
CA ARG A 63 3.14 -17.40 -12.12
C ARG A 63 3.32 -17.54 -13.64
N ALA A 64 2.94 -16.54 -14.43
CA ALA A 64 3.15 -16.55 -15.88
C ALA A 64 4.64 -16.37 -16.23
N ALA A 65 5.34 -15.51 -15.50
CA ALA A 65 6.78 -15.31 -15.63
C ALA A 65 7.57 -16.58 -15.25
N ASP A 66 7.22 -17.27 -14.16
CA ASP A 66 7.83 -18.54 -13.75
C ASP A 66 7.70 -19.61 -14.84
N LYS A 67 6.57 -19.61 -15.56
CA LYS A 67 6.30 -20.48 -16.70
C LYS A 67 6.94 -19.98 -18.00
N LYS A 68 7.81 -18.98 -17.95
CA LYS A 68 8.50 -18.36 -19.10
C LYS A 68 7.55 -17.85 -20.18
N LYS A 69 6.32 -17.45 -19.82
CA LYS A 69 5.29 -16.94 -20.76
C LYS A 69 5.42 -15.45 -21.08
N GLY A 70 6.52 -14.81 -20.68
CA GLY A 70 6.82 -13.41 -20.98
C GLY A 70 7.53 -13.24 -22.32
N LYS A 71 7.45 -12.02 -22.88
CA LYS A 71 8.21 -11.63 -24.07
C LYS A 71 9.71 -11.65 -23.75
N ARG A 72 10.50 -12.24 -24.64
CA ARG A 72 11.96 -12.32 -24.51
C ARG A 72 12.62 -11.40 -25.53
N PHE A 73 13.72 -10.78 -25.13
CA PHE A 73 14.50 -9.89 -25.98
C PHE A 73 15.94 -10.36 -26.05
N SER A 74 16.58 -10.17 -27.19
CA SER A 74 17.98 -10.54 -27.43
C SER A 74 18.98 -9.57 -26.82
N SER A 75 18.55 -8.39 -26.39
CA SER A 75 19.39 -7.36 -25.77
C SER A 75 18.56 -6.36 -24.97
N SER A 76 19.19 -5.66 -24.04
CA SER A 76 18.57 -4.56 -23.29
C SER A 76 18.06 -3.45 -24.23
N LYS A 77 18.77 -3.18 -25.34
CA LYS A 77 18.35 -2.19 -26.35
C LYS A 77 17.02 -2.56 -27.00
N ALA A 78 16.82 -3.84 -27.31
CA ALA A 78 15.56 -4.33 -27.88
C ALA A 78 14.40 -4.27 -26.86
N LEU A 79 14.69 -4.52 -25.58
CA LEU A 79 13.71 -4.37 -24.49
C LEU A 79 13.25 -2.91 -24.33
N PHE A 80 14.19 -1.97 -24.20
CA PHE A 80 13.85 -0.55 -23.98
C PHE A 80 13.07 0.04 -25.16
N LYS A 81 13.46 -0.29 -26.40
CA LYS A 81 12.70 0.07 -27.59
C LYS A 81 11.24 -0.42 -27.54
N ASP A 82 10.98 -1.61 -27.00
CA ASP A 82 9.62 -2.15 -26.87
C ASP A 82 8.82 -1.51 -25.74
N LEU A 83 9.49 -1.13 -24.65
CA LEU A 83 8.87 -0.46 -23.50
C LEU A 83 8.61 1.04 -23.74
N GLY A 84 9.18 1.62 -24.79
CA GLY A 84 9.03 3.04 -25.11
C GLY A 84 9.76 3.98 -24.15
N ILE A 85 10.80 3.47 -23.48
CA ILE A 85 11.71 4.21 -22.60
C ILE A 85 13.15 4.12 -23.09
#